data_AF-A0A4Z0N0L4-F1
#
_entry.id   AF-A0A4Z0N0L4-F1
#
_cell.length_a   1.000
_cell.length_b   1.000
_cell.length_c   1.000
_cell.angle_alpha   90.00
_cell.angle_beta   90.00
_cell.angle_gamma   90.00
#
_symmetry.space_group_name_H-M   'P 1'
#
loop_
_entity.id
_entity.type
_entity.pdbx_description
1 polymer ?
#
loop_
_entity_poly.entity_id
_entity_poly.type
_entity_poly.pdbx_seq_one_letter_code
_entity_poly.pdbx_strand_id
1 'polypeptide(L)'
;MSATDPAGIHYFSFWDGRAQDALLPLWLRVVSMAYGNHTKNGHATFYLGGESTLPELLGKSKRHVQNEIRQAVKLGFLASGSNINCLVLPDEICGGARGHKFAECRLHP
;
A
#
# COMPACT_ATOMS: atom_id res chain seq x y z
N MET A 1 -1.83 -8.00 16.85
CA MET A 1 -3.30 -7.87 16.84
C MET A 1 -3.78 -8.55 15.58
N SER A 2 -4.66 -9.54 15.72
CA SER A 2 -5.23 -10.28 14.59
C SER A 2 -6.34 -9.42 13.94
N ALA A 3 -6.99 -9.85 12.86
CA ALA A 3 -8.17 -9.15 12.31
C ALA A 3 -9.42 -9.22 13.21
N THR A 4 -9.21 -9.17 14.52
CA THR A 4 -10.20 -9.17 15.60
C THR A 4 -10.08 -7.91 16.46
N ASP A 5 -9.15 -6.99 16.16
CA ASP A 5 -9.14 -5.64 16.74
C ASP A 5 -10.17 -4.79 15.99
N PRO A 6 -11.28 -4.39 16.63
CA PRO A 6 -12.35 -3.64 15.98
C PRO A 6 -11.85 -2.34 15.34
N ALA A 7 -10.91 -1.65 16.00
CA ALA A 7 -10.36 -0.40 15.50
C ALA A 7 -9.61 -0.62 14.17
N GLY A 8 -8.77 -1.65 14.09
CA GLY A 8 -8.01 -1.98 12.87
C GLY A 8 -8.92 -2.28 11.66
N ILE A 9 -10.02 -3.03 11.87
CA ILE A 9 -10.96 -3.38 10.80
C ILE A 9 -11.62 -2.13 10.19
N HIS A 10 -12.02 -1.16 11.04
CA HIS A 10 -12.63 0.08 10.58
C HIS A 10 -11.68 0.90 9.70
N TYR A 11 -10.40 0.97 10.06
CA TYR A 11 -9.41 1.69 9.25
C TYR A 11 -9.15 1.01 7.90
N PHE A 12 -9.03 -0.31 7.83
CA PHE A 12 -8.80 -1.00 6.55
C PHE A 12 -9.99 -0.84 5.57
N SER A 13 -11.23 -0.98 6.05
CA SER A 13 -12.43 -0.80 5.21
C SER A 13 -12.58 0.64 4.67
N PHE A 14 -12.16 1.64 5.46
CA PHE A 14 -12.17 3.04 5.03
C PHE A 14 -11.22 3.25 3.85
N TRP A 15 -10.00 2.72 3.95
CA TRP A 15 -9.00 2.84 2.89
C TRP A 15 -9.37 2.02 1.65
N ASP A 16 -9.94 0.83 1.82
CA ASP A 16 -10.41 0.03 0.68
C ASP A 16 -11.49 0.77 -0.14
N GLY A 17 -12.45 1.42 0.53
CA GLY A 17 -13.43 2.28 -0.15
C GLY A 17 -12.79 3.39 -0.98
N ARG A 18 -11.70 4.02 -0.48
CA ARG A 18 -10.98 5.07 -1.21
C ARG A 18 -10.09 4.55 -2.32
N ALA A 19 -9.59 3.32 -2.21
CA ALA A 19 -8.87 2.67 -3.30
C ALA A 19 -9.76 2.48 -4.55
N GLN A 20 -11.06 2.21 -4.34
CA GLN A 20 -12.02 1.96 -5.41
C GLN A 20 -12.72 3.23 -5.95
N ASP A 21 -12.58 4.38 -5.28
CA ASP A 21 -13.25 5.61 -5.67
C ASP A 21 -12.58 6.25 -6.90
N ALA A 22 -13.25 6.16 -8.05
CA ALA A 22 -12.78 6.71 -9.32
C ALA A 22 -12.75 8.24 -9.37
N LEU A 23 -13.42 8.94 -8.44
CA LEU A 23 -13.38 10.40 -8.33
C LEU A 23 -12.10 10.89 -7.65
N LEU A 24 -11.41 10.03 -6.90
CA LEU A 24 -10.16 10.39 -6.28
C LEU A 24 -9.00 10.39 -7.28
N PRO A 25 -8.03 11.31 -7.12
CA PRO A 25 -6.78 11.25 -7.86
C PRO A 25 -6.10 9.89 -7.71
N LEU A 26 -5.46 9.42 -8.78
CA LEU A 26 -4.89 8.08 -8.82
C LEU A 26 -3.81 7.86 -7.74
N TRP A 27 -2.94 8.85 -7.48
CA TRP A 27 -1.97 8.79 -6.38
C TRP A 27 -2.64 8.56 -5.01
N LEU A 28 -3.82 9.12 -4.76
CA LEU A 28 -4.52 8.95 -3.49
C LEU A 28 -5.16 7.55 -3.40
N ARG A 29 -5.61 7.00 -4.52
CA ARG A 29 -6.06 5.61 -4.60
C ARG A 29 -4.91 4.63 -4.36
N VAL A 30 -3.70 4.93 -4.87
CA VAL A 30 -2.46 4.17 -4.58
C VAL A 30 -2.15 4.18 -3.09
N VAL A 31 -2.16 5.35 -2.46
CA VAL A 31 -1.98 5.49 -1.00
C VAL A 31 -3.03 4.66 -0.26
N SER A 32 -4.30 4.78 -0.65
CA SER A 32 -5.39 4.05 -0.02
C SER A 32 -5.19 2.53 -0.11
N MET A 33 -4.71 2.01 -1.24
CA MET A 33 -4.36 0.59 -1.35
C MET A 33 -3.22 0.19 -0.42
N ALA A 34 -2.19 1.03 -0.25
CA ALA A 34 -1.10 0.75 0.70
C ALA A 34 -1.63 0.66 2.14
N TYR A 35 -2.41 1.65 2.56
CA TYR A 35 -2.98 1.72 3.92
C TYR A 35 -4.02 0.62 4.17
N GLY A 36 -4.70 0.16 3.11
CA GLY A 36 -5.64 -0.96 3.14
C GLY A 36 -5.00 -2.35 3.21
N ASN A 37 -3.73 -2.50 2.79
CA ASN A 37 -3.13 -3.83 2.54
C ASN A 37 -1.76 -4.05 3.21
N HIS A 38 -1.25 -3.10 3.99
CA HIS A 38 0.06 -3.26 4.60
C HIS A 38 0.07 -4.33 5.70
N THR A 39 1.23 -4.94 5.90
CA THR A 39 1.49 -5.76 7.10
C THR A 39 2.13 -4.92 8.21
N LYS A 40 2.39 -5.53 9.37
CA LYS A 40 2.93 -4.83 10.55
C LYS A 40 4.32 -4.23 10.33
N ASN A 41 5.05 -4.68 9.31
CA ASN A 41 6.32 -4.08 8.90
C ASN A 41 6.16 -2.88 7.95
N GLY A 42 4.92 -2.46 7.64
CA GLY A 42 4.66 -1.31 6.77
C GLY A 42 4.62 -1.61 5.26
N HIS A 43 4.87 -2.85 4.86
CA HIS A 43 4.86 -3.25 3.46
C HIS A 43 3.49 -3.77 3.01
N ALA A 44 2.96 -3.20 1.94
CA ALA A 44 1.82 -3.70 1.19
C ALA A 44 2.32 -4.28 -0.14
N THR A 45 2.29 -5.61 -0.27
CA THR A 45 2.85 -6.32 -1.43
C THR A 45 1.80 -6.55 -2.52
N PHE A 46 2.11 -6.15 -3.75
CA PHE A 46 1.28 -6.32 -4.94
C PHE A 46 2.05 -7.11 -6.00
N TYR A 47 2.41 -8.34 -5.64
CA TYR A 47 3.26 -9.20 -6.45
C TYR A 47 2.76 -10.64 -6.42
N LEU A 48 2.56 -11.24 -7.58
CA LEU A 48 2.12 -12.62 -7.73
C LEU A 48 2.88 -13.28 -8.88
N GLY A 49 3.47 -14.45 -8.62
CA GLY A 49 4.03 -15.30 -9.68
C GLY A 49 5.16 -14.71 -10.53
N GLY A 50 5.85 -13.66 -10.08
CA GLY A 50 6.88 -12.99 -10.90
C GLY A 50 6.53 -11.57 -11.32
N GLU A 51 5.27 -11.17 -11.15
CA GLU A 51 4.76 -9.92 -11.73
C GLU A 51 4.02 -9.05 -10.71
N SER A 52 4.06 -7.73 -10.96
CA SER A 52 3.28 -6.75 -10.22
C SER A 52 1.79 -6.85 -10.59
N THR A 53 0.91 -6.93 -9.59
CA THR A 53 -0.55 -6.92 -9.78
C THR A 53 -1.15 -5.52 -9.68
N LEU A 54 -0.42 -4.54 -9.12
CA LEU A 54 -0.92 -3.18 -8.88
C LEU A 54 -1.39 -2.44 -10.16
N PRO A 55 -0.68 -2.51 -11.31
CA PRO A 55 -1.13 -1.88 -12.55
C PRO A 55 -2.46 -2.44 -13.06
N GLU A 56 -2.65 -3.76 -12.94
CA GLU A 56 -3.89 -4.43 -13.33
C GLU A 56 -5.05 -4.00 -12.42
N LEU A 57 -4.84 -4.01 -11.09
CA LEU A 57 -5.84 -3.54 -10.12
C LEU A 57 -6.30 -2.09 -10.36
N LEU A 58 -5.40 -1.24 -10.87
CA LEU A 58 -5.71 0.15 -11.20
C LEU A 58 -6.25 0.37 -12.61
N GLY A 59 -6.16 -0.64 -13.49
CA GLY A 59 -6.44 -0.49 -14.92
C GLY A 59 -5.50 0.53 -15.60
N LYS A 60 -4.22 0.54 -15.22
CA LYS A 60 -3.22 1.52 -15.70
C LYS A 60 -1.92 0.84 -16.11
N SER A 61 -1.11 1.54 -16.92
CA SER A 61 0.21 1.05 -17.31
C SER A 61 1.20 1.11 -16.13
N LYS A 62 2.20 0.21 -16.13
CA LYS A 62 3.30 0.19 -15.14
C LYS A 62 3.94 1.57 -14.95
N ARG A 63 4.22 2.27 -16.05
CA ARG A 63 4.82 3.62 -16.02
C ARG A 63 3.92 4.65 -15.34
N HIS A 64 2.62 4.62 -15.64
CA HIS A 64 1.66 5.55 -15.03
C HIS A 64 1.57 5.31 -13.52
N VAL A 65 1.38 4.06 -13.09
CA VAL A 65 1.33 3.72 -11.67
C VAL A 65 2.62 4.12 -10.96
N GLN A 66 3.78 3.87 -11.55
CA GLN A 66 5.06 4.27 -10.95
C GLN A 66 5.20 5.79 -10.77
N ASN A 67 4.63 6.60 -11.67
CA ASN A 67 4.61 8.06 -11.51
C ASN A 67 3.71 8.50 -10.35
N GLU A 68 2.55 7.88 -10.19
CA GLU A 68 1.65 8.16 -9.06
C GLU A 68 2.27 7.75 -7.72
N ILE A 69 2.99 6.63 -7.69
CA ILE A 69 3.77 6.22 -6.52
C ILE A 69 4.81 7.29 -6.18
N ARG A 70 5.57 7.80 -7.17
CA ARG A 70 6.54 8.88 -6.94
C ARG A 70 5.87 10.15 -6.42
N GLN A 71 4.68 10.48 -6.90
CA GLN A 71 3.91 11.61 -6.40
C GLN A 71 3.51 11.41 -4.94
N ALA A 72 3.01 10.22 -4.58
CA ALA A 72 2.67 9.89 -3.20
C ALA A 72 3.89 9.92 -2.26
N VAL A 73 5.06 9.45 -2.73
CA VAL A 73 6.33 9.57 -2.01
C VAL A 73 6.73 11.02 -1.83
N LYS A 74 6.66 11.84 -2.89
CA LYS A 74 6.98 13.28 -2.84
C LYS A 74 6.09 14.03 -1.83
N LEU A 75 4.84 13.62 -1.69
CA LEU A 75 3.89 14.20 -0.74
C LEU A 75 4.02 13.63 0.69
N GLY A 76 4.90 12.65 0.92
CA GLY A 76 5.14 12.07 2.24
C GLY A 76 4.13 11.00 2.68
N PHE A 77 3.25 10.53 1.79
CA PHE A 77 2.27 9.49 2.12
C PHE A 77 2.85 8.07 2.02
N LEU A 78 3.92 7.89 1.26
CA LEU A 78 4.65 6.63 1.08
C LEU A 78 6.14 6.84 1.31
N ALA A 79 6.83 5.82 1.79
CA ALA A 79 8.28 5.83 1.96
C ALA A 79 9.00 5.66 0.60
N SER A 80 10.25 6.16 0.53
CA SER A 80 11.06 6.22 -0.69
C SER A 80 11.35 4.87 -1.36
N GLY A 81 11.29 3.77 -0.62
CA GLY A 81 11.42 2.41 -1.17
C GLY A 81 10.24 1.94 -2.02
N SER A 82 9.12 2.66 -2.01
CA SER A 82 7.88 2.22 -2.68
C SER A 82 8.03 2.07 -4.19
N ASN A 83 7.52 0.97 -4.71
CA ASN A 83 7.51 0.64 -6.14
C ASN A 83 6.25 -0.17 -6.49
N ILE A 84 6.08 -0.51 -7.77
CA ILE A 84 4.87 -1.22 -8.25
C ILE A 84 4.67 -2.61 -7.61
N ASN A 85 5.73 -3.26 -7.10
CA ASN A 85 5.63 -4.57 -6.45
C ASN A 85 5.30 -4.44 -4.95
N CYS A 86 5.68 -3.34 -4.32
CA CYS A 86 5.46 -3.11 -2.91
C CYS A 86 5.37 -1.62 -2.57
N LEU A 87 4.27 -1.22 -1.94
CA LEU A 87 4.06 0.11 -1.39
C LEU A 87 4.46 0.07 0.09
N VAL A 88 5.26 1.05 0.52
CA VAL A 88 5.83 1.09 1.88
C VAL A 88 5.29 2.31 2.60
N LEU A 89 4.73 2.10 3.79
CA LEU A 89 4.29 3.19 4.65
C LEU A 89 5.49 3.88 5.32
N PRO A 90 5.37 5.18 5.67
CA PRO A 90 6.32 5.84 6.57
C PRO A 90 6.38 5.14 7.95
N ASP A 91 7.56 5.09 8.55
CA ASP A 91 7.83 4.36 9.80
C ASP A 91 6.94 4.81 10.98
N GLU A 92 6.53 6.06 10.99
CA GLU A 92 5.71 6.69 12.03
C GLU A 92 4.27 6.16 12.06
N ILE A 93 3.83 5.51 10.98
CA ILE A 93 2.42 5.14 10.74
C ILE A 93 2.22 3.62 10.85
N CYS A 94 3.31 2.86 11.05
CA CYS A 94 3.30 1.40 11.09
C CYS A 94 2.78 0.84 12.43
N GLY A 95 1.47 0.55 12.49
CA GLY A 95 0.79 -0.09 13.61
C GLY A 95 -0.47 -0.87 13.17
N GLY A 96 -1.09 -1.65 14.06
CA GLY A 96 -2.42 -2.24 13.83
C GLY A 96 -2.56 -3.38 12.81
N ALA A 97 -1.55 -3.64 11.96
CA ALA A 97 -1.62 -4.71 10.96
C ALA A 97 -1.15 -6.09 11.44
N ARG A 98 -1.47 -7.13 10.64
CA ARG A 98 -1.04 -8.52 10.86
C ARG A 98 0.46 -8.70 10.60
N GLY A 99 1.06 -9.72 11.21
CA GLY A 99 2.48 -10.06 11.02
C GLY A 99 3.39 -9.48 12.11
N HIS A 100 4.69 -9.43 11.82
CA HIS A 100 5.73 -8.99 12.75
C HIS A 100 6.38 -7.68 12.26
N LYS A 101 6.68 -6.76 13.18
CA LYS A 101 7.20 -5.42 12.84
C LYS A 101 8.55 -5.50 12.10
N PHE A 102 9.38 -6.46 12.48
CA PHE A 102 10.73 -6.65 11.91
C PHE A 102 10.79 -7.80 10.91
N ALA A 103 9.65 -8.21 10.32
CA ALA A 103 9.66 -9.21 9.27
C ALA A 103 10.33 -8.64 8.01
N GLU A 104 11.24 -9.40 7.41
CA GLU A 104 11.86 -9.05 6.14
C GLU A 104 10.82 -9.03 5.01
N CYS A 105 10.89 -8.03 4.14
CA CYS A 105 10.09 -7.98 2.93
C CYS A 105 10.86 -8.68 1.81
N ARG A 106 10.34 -9.77 1.24
CA ARG A 106 11.06 -10.51 0.16
C ARG A 106 11.29 -9.69 -1.12
N LEU A 107 10.66 -8.53 -1.25
CA LEU A 107 10.75 -7.66 -2.41
C LEU A 107 11.76 -6.52 -2.21
N HIS A 108 12.22 -6.31 -0.97
CA HIS A 108 13.12 -5.23 -0.58
C HIS A 108 14.29 -5.84 0.22
N PRO A 109 15.56 -5.61 -0.16
CA PRO A 109 16.70 -6.06 0.64
C PRO A 109 16.78 -5.34 1.99
#